data_AF-A0A8S2K8X5-F1
#
_entry.id   AF-A0A8S2K8X5-F1
#
_cell.length_a   1.000
_cell.length_b   1.000
_cell.length_c   1.000
_cell.angle_alpha   90.00
_cell.angle_beta   90.00
_cell.angle_gamma   90.00
#
_symmetry.space_group_name_H-M   'P 1'
#
loop_
_entity.id
_entity.type
_entity.pdbx_description
1 polymer ?
#
loop_
_entity_poly.entity_id
_entity_poly.type
_entity_poly.pdbx_seq_one_letter_code
_entity_poly.pdbx_strand_id
1 'polypeptide(L)'
;MLIDEKNLAQIISTIRAVHQMTIDQRLIDLTEYLTEFFQSIQPQQSNLFRILTCLLHDYQDCAALKIEFLKANCLETIYQKLSDNEDNTISILEFITELLNNSENVQEKFLQFNGYEKFFSFLRYIHSVANNFIDQLLILMIQKSPLQKSDHSLASLMDSYI
;
A
#
# COMPACT_ATOMS: atom_id res chain seq x y z
N MET A 1 10.57 -9.01 -15.49
CA MET A 1 9.31 -8.95 -16.27
C MET A 1 9.08 -7.53 -16.85
N LEU A 2 8.41 -7.36 -18.00
CA LEU A 2 7.98 -6.04 -18.53
C LEU A 2 6.44 -5.97 -18.46
N ILE A 3 5.89 -5.06 -17.65
CA ILE A 3 4.44 -4.89 -17.51
C ILE A 3 3.95 -4.00 -18.66
N ASP A 4 3.01 -4.52 -19.46
CA ASP A 4 2.24 -3.79 -20.46
C ASP A 4 0.76 -3.91 -20.07
N GLU A 5 -0.07 -2.90 -20.31
CA GLU A 5 -1.50 -2.96 -19.96
C GLU A 5 -2.20 -4.20 -20.55
N LYS A 6 -1.69 -4.72 -21.68
CA LYS A 6 -2.19 -5.94 -22.33
C LYS A 6 -1.92 -7.22 -21.55
N ASN A 7 -0.86 -7.29 -20.74
CA ASN A 7 -0.49 -8.47 -19.96
C ASN A 7 -0.91 -8.38 -18.49
N LEU A 8 -1.45 -7.23 -18.08
CA LEU A 8 -1.78 -6.96 -16.69
C LEU A 8 -2.82 -7.92 -16.10
N ALA A 9 -3.89 -8.24 -16.84
CA ALA A 9 -4.90 -9.20 -16.39
C ALA A 9 -4.31 -10.60 -16.16
N GLN A 10 -3.37 -11.02 -17.02
CA GLN A 10 -2.67 -12.28 -16.88
C GLN A 10 -1.75 -12.28 -15.66
N ILE A 11 -1.01 -11.20 -15.43
CA ILE A 11 -0.13 -11.05 -14.25
C ILE A 11 -0.94 -11.16 -12.95
N ILE A 12 -2.07 -10.47 -12.85
CA ILE A 12 -2.95 -10.53 -11.68
C ILE A 12 -3.53 -11.94 -11.50
N SER A 13 -3.91 -12.60 -12.59
CA SER A 13 -4.33 -14.00 -12.56
C SER A 13 -3.22 -14.93 -12.04
N THR A 14 -1.98 -14.70 -12.44
CA THR A 14 -0.81 -15.45 -11.96
C THR A 14 -0.59 -15.24 -10.47
N ILE A 15 -0.63 -14.00 -9.99
CA ILE A 15 -0.50 -13.68 -8.55
C ILE A 15 -1.56 -14.45 -7.75
N ARG A 16 -2.82 -14.41 -8.18
CA ARG A 16 -3.91 -15.15 -7.52
C ARG A 16 -3.66 -16.65 -7.52
N ALA A 17 -3.33 -17.22 -8.69
CA ALA A 17 -3.15 -18.65 -8.84
C ALA A 17 -1.98 -19.17 -7.97
N VAL A 18 -0.83 -18.50 -8.01
CA VAL A 18 0.35 -18.89 -7.23
C VAL A 18 0.07 -18.72 -5.73
N HIS A 19 -0.60 -17.65 -5.30
CA HIS A 19 -0.95 -17.46 -3.90
C HIS A 19 -1.89 -18.55 -3.35
N GLN A 20 -2.82 -19.05 -4.17
CA GLN A 20 -3.76 -20.12 -3.78
C GLN A 20 -3.14 -21.52 -3.80
N MET A 21 -2.04 -21.73 -4.54
CA MET A 21 -1.34 -23.01 -4.56
C MET A 21 -0.65 -23.28 -3.22
N THR A 22 -0.68 -24.54 -2.79
CA THR A 22 0.12 -24.99 -1.65
C THR A 22 1.61 -24.86 -1.96
N ILE A 23 2.46 -24.75 -0.93
CA ILE A 23 3.91 -24.59 -1.10
C ILE A 23 4.48 -25.70 -2.00
N ASP A 24 4.03 -26.94 -1.82
CA ASP A 24 4.48 -28.10 -2.61
C ASP A 24 4.04 -28.07 -4.08
N GLN A 25 3.04 -27.26 -4.42
CA GLN A 25 2.49 -27.10 -5.78
C GLN A 25 3.03 -25.87 -6.51
N ARG A 26 3.69 -24.96 -5.78
CA ARG A 26 4.23 -23.73 -6.36
C ARG A 26 5.48 -24.03 -7.16
N LEU A 27 5.42 -23.79 -8.47
CA LEU A 27 6.58 -23.79 -9.35
C LEU A 27 7.30 -22.44 -9.39
N ILE A 28 6.71 -21.42 -8.76
CA ILE A 28 7.16 -20.03 -8.76
C ILE A 28 7.20 -19.56 -7.30
N ASP A 29 8.32 -18.99 -6.88
CA ASP A 29 8.39 -18.25 -5.62
C ASP A 29 7.58 -16.96 -5.76
N LEU A 30 6.50 -16.85 -4.98
CA LEU A 30 5.59 -15.72 -5.06
C LEU A 30 6.25 -14.41 -4.63
N THR A 31 7.10 -14.43 -3.60
CA THR A 31 7.78 -13.23 -3.12
C THR A 31 8.76 -12.73 -4.17
N GLU A 32 9.52 -13.63 -4.81
CA GLU A 32 10.45 -13.27 -5.89
C GLU A 32 9.69 -12.72 -7.11
N TYR A 33 8.62 -13.39 -7.54
CA TYR A 33 7.77 -12.94 -8.64
C TYR A 33 7.16 -11.55 -8.38
N LEU A 34 6.67 -11.32 -7.16
CA LEU A 34 6.13 -10.02 -6.76
C LEU A 34 7.22 -8.94 -6.70
N THR A 35 8.43 -9.29 -6.26
CA THR A 35 9.56 -8.35 -6.25
C THR A 35 9.89 -7.87 -7.65
N GLU A 36 10.01 -8.80 -8.62
CA GLU A 36 10.21 -8.45 -10.03
C GLU A 36 9.05 -7.62 -10.58
N PHE A 37 7.82 -7.99 -10.24
CA PHE A 37 6.62 -7.28 -10.65
C PHE A 37 6.66 -5.83 -10.20
N PHE A 38 6.82 -5.56 -8.90
CA PHE A 38 6.85 -4.19 -8.37
C PHE A 38 8.00 -3.38 -8.96
N GLN A 39 9.20 -3.96 -9.09
CA GLN A 39 10.35 -3.28 -9.70
C GLN A 39 10.11 -2.90 -11.17
N SER A 40 9.34 -3.71 -11.90
CA SER A 40 9.05 -3.48 -13.31
C SER A 40 7.98 -2.42 -13.59
N ILE A 41 7.27 -1.94 -12.56
CA ILE A 41 6.24 -0.90 -12.69
C ILE A 41 6.84 0.35 -13.32
N GLN A 42 6.17 0.88 -14.34
CA GLN A 42 6.55 2.14 -14.97
C GLN A 42 5.72 3.30 -14.40
N PRO A 43 6.30 4.52 -14.29
CA PRO A 43 5.61 5.63 -13.65
C PRO A 43 4.27 5.99 -14.28
N GLN A 44 4.03 5.71 -15.57
CA GLN A 44 2.82 6.10 -16.32
C GLN A 44 1.64 5.13 -16.19
N GLN A 45 1.77 4.06 -15.41
CA GLN A 45 0.76 2.98 -15.35
C GLN A 45 -0.35 3.27 -14.32
N SER A 46 -1.18 4.29 -14.56
CA SER A 46 -2.28 4.68 -13.65
C SER A 46 -3.27 3.55 -13.35
N ASN A 47 -3.65 2.81 -14.40
CA ASN A 47 -4.63 1.72 -14.31
C ASN A 47 -4.15 0.55 -13.46
N LEU A 48 -2.84 0.38 -13.31
CA LEU A 48 -2.25 -0.70 -12.52
C LEU A 48 -2.68 -0.64 -11.05
N PHE A 49 -2.55 0.54 -10.43
CA PHE A 49 -2.86 0.70 -9.01
C PHE A 49 -4.34 0.50 -8.74
N ARG A 50 -5.21 0.97 -9.64
CA ARG A 50 -6.65 0.67 -9.55
C ARG A 50 -6.94 -0.83 -9.59
N ILE A 51 -6.27 -1.57 -10.47
CA ILE A 51 -6.43 -3.03 -10.57
C ILE A 51 -5.89 -3.75 -9.33
N LEU A 52 -4.76 -3.29 -8.78
CA LEU A 52 -4.23 -3.82 -7.52
C LEU A 52 -5.15 -3.53 -6.33
N THR A 53 -5.79 -2.36 -6.29
CA THR A 53 -6.82 -2.04 -5.29
C THR A 53 -8.00 -3.01 -5.42
N CYS A 54 -8.54 -3.22 -6.63
CA CYS A 54 -9.61 -4.21 -6.84
C CYS A 54 -9.17 -5.64 -6.46
N LEU A 55 -7.91 -6.01 -6.73
CA LEU A 55 -7.38 -7.29 -6.28
C LEU A 55 -7.43 -7.42 -4.76
N LEU A 56 -7.01 -6.41 -4.00
CA LEU A 56 -7.05 -6.47 -2.54
C LEU A 56 -8.47 -6.45 -1.97
N HIS A 57 -9.40 -5.77 -2.65
CA HIS A 57 -10.79 -5.66 -2.23
C HIS A 57 -11.56 -6.97 -2.42
N ASP A 58 -11.43 -7.60 -3.60
CA ASP A 58 -12.27 -8.75 -3.99
C ASP A 58 -11.67 -10.11 -3.57
N TYR A 59 -10.47 -10.13 -3.02
CA TYR A 59 -9.73 -11.37 -2.76
C TYR A 59 -9.94 -11.89 -1.33
N GLN A 60 -10.40 -13.14 -1.23
CA GLN A 60 -10.78 -13.76 0.04
C GLN A 60 -9.63 -13.82 1.07
N ASP A 61 -8.40 -14.10 0.62
CA ASP A 61 -7.21 -14.18 1.48
C ASP A 61 -6.37 -12.89 1.39
N CYS A 62 -7.01 -11.72 1.30
CA CYS A 62 -6.32 -10.44 1.13
C CYS A 62 -5.31 -10.16 2.23
N ALA A 63 -5.57 -10.54 3.49
CA ALA A 63 -4.63 -10.33 4.59
C ALA A 63 -3.28 -11.02 4.35
N ALA A 64 -3.27 -12.26 3.86
CA ALA A 64 -2.05 -12.99 3.54
C ALA A 64 -1.34 -12.39 2.31
N LEU A 65 -2.11 -12.02 1.29
CA LEU A 65 -1.56 -11.39 0.09
C LEU A 65 -0.88 -10.04 0.40
N LYS A 66 -1.45 -9.24 1.31
CA LYS A 66 -0.84 -7.99 1.79
C LYS A 66 0.53 -8.22 2.43
N ILE A 67 0.71 -9.31 3.18
CA ILE A 67 2.01 -9.68 3.74
C ILE A 67 3.01 -10.05 2.65
N GLU A 68 2.60 -10.80 1.62
CA GLU A 68 3.45 -11.11 0.48
C GLU A 68 3.88 -9.84 -0.28
N PHE A 69 2.98 -8.85 -0.40
CA PHE A 69 3.32 -7.56 -0.99
C PHE A 69 4.37 -6.80 -0.16
N LEU A 70 4.30 -6.87 1.17
CA LEU A 70 5.33 -6.27 2.03
C LEU A 70 6.69 -6.96 1.91
N LYS A 71 6.70 -8.31 1.85
CA LYS A 71 7.94 -9.07 1.62
C LYS A 71 8.61 -8.68 0.31
N ALA A 72 7.82 -8.31 -0.69
CA ALA A 72 8.28 -7.84 -1.99
C ALA A 72 8.68 -6.35 -2.03
N ASN A 73 8.83 -5.68 -0.88
CA ASN A 73 9.21 -4.26 -0.77
C ASN A 73 8.30 -3.32 -1.60
N CYS A 74 7.00 -3.60 -1.60
CA CYS A 74 6.05 -2.82 -2.40
C CYS A 74 6.02 -1.33 -2.00
N LEU A 75 6.12 -1.00 -0.70
CA LEU A 75 6.03 0.38 -0.20
C LEU A 75 7.20 1.24 -0.71
N GLU A 76 8.42 0.72 -0.59
CA GLU A 76 9.65 1.33 -1.07
C GLU A 76 9.57 1.60 -2.57
N THR A 77 9.15 0.57 -3.32
CA THR A 77 9.06 0.63 -4.78
C THR A 77 8.02 1.67 -5.21
N ILE A 78 6.83 1.65 -4.61
CA ILE A 78 5.76 2.58 -4.96
C ILE A 78 6.15 4.02 -4.61
N TYR A 79 6.81 4.24 -3.47
CA TYR A 79 7.31 5.57 -3.09
C TYR A 79 8.29 6.12 -4.14
N GLN A 80 9.21 5.30 -4.67
CA GLN A 80 10.10 5.69 -5.76
C GLN A 80 9.33 6.03 -7.05
N LYS A 81 8.23 5.34 -7.35
CA LYS A 81 7.44 5.63 -8.55
C LYS A 81 6.61 6.92 -8.42
N LEU A 82 6.15 7.25 -7.21
CA LEU A 82 5.47 8.52 -6.92
C LEU A 82 6.40 9.73 -7.09
N SER A 83 7.67 9.62 -6.72
CA SER A 83 8.63 10.71 -6.92
C SER A 83 8.88 11.04 -8.39
N ASP A 84 8.57 10.09 -9.28
CA ASP A 84 8.85 10.22 -10.71
C ASP A 84 7.62 10.60 -11.54
N ASN A 85 6.38 10.53 -10.99
CA ASN A 85 5.17 10.88 -11.73
C ASN A 85 3.97 11.30 -10.86
N GLU A 86 3.55 12.56 -11.03
CA GLU A 86 2.46 13.20 -10.29
C GLU A 86 1.06 12.73 -10.74
N ASP A 87 0.89 12.29 -11.99
CA ASP A 87 -0.41 11.96 -12.60
C ASP A 87 -1.11 10.76 -11.96
N ASN A 88 -0.37 9.93 -11.22
CA ASN A 88 -0.87 8.69 -10.62
C ASN A 88 -1.14 8.78 -9.11
N THR A 89 -0.91 9.96 -8.52
CA THR A 89 -0.91 10.15 -7.06
C THR A 89 -2.21 9.64 -6.41
N ILE A 90 -3.37 9.94 -6.99
CA ILE A 90 -4.67 9.50 -6.45
C ILE A 90 -4.75 7.97 -6.42
N SER A 91 -4.58 7.31 -7.57
CA SER A 91 -4.71 5.84 -7.67
C SER A 91 -3.73 5.08 -6.77
N ILE A 92 -2.55 5.65 -6.54
CA ILE A 92 -1.54 5.09 -5.64
C ILE A 92 -1.99 5.24 -4.19
N LEU A 93 -2.50 6.41 -3.79
CA LEU A 93 -3.03 6.62 -2.44
C LEU A 93 -4.21 5.69 -2.17
N GLU A 94 -5.09 5.47 -3.15
CA GLU A 94 -6.18 4.48 -3.05
C GLU A 94 -5.65 3.08 -2.76
N PHE A 95 -4.62 2.66 -3.50
CA PHE A 95 -3.96 1.38 -3.28
C PHE A 95 -3.33 1.29 -1.89
N ILE A 96 -2.63 2.34 -1.43
CA ILE A 96 -2.03 2.36 -0.10
C ILE A 96 -3.10 2.30 0.99
N THR A 97 -4.20 3.05 0.87
CA THR A 97 -5.32 2.96 1.81
C THR A 97 -5.87 1.54 1.88
N GLU A 98 -6.11 0.90 0.74
CA GLU A 98 -6.61 -0.48 0.73
C GLU A 98 -5.58 -1.47 1.28
N LEU A 99 -4.29 -1.27 0.99
CA LEU A 99 -3.20 -2.08 1.55
C LEU A 99 -3.19 -2.03 3.08
N LEU A 100 -3.34 -0.85 3.67
CA LEU A 100 -3.34 -0.63 5.12
C LEU A 100 -4.66 -1.04 5.79
N ASN A 101 -5.75 -1.03 5.06
CA ASN A 101 -7.08 -1.29 5.59
C ASN A 101 -7.16 -2.65 6.30
N ASN A 102 -7.66 -2.67 7.54
CA ASN A 102 -7.86 -3.88 8.36
C ASN A 102 -6.61 -4.78 8.48
N SER A 103 -5.40 -4.22 8.48
CA SER A 103 -4.17 -5.02 8.56
C SER A 103 -3.10 -4.39 9.46
N GLU A 104 -3.16 -4.69 10.76
CA GLU A 104 -2.27 -4.12 11.78
C GLU A 104 -0.78 -4.34 11.47
N ASN A 105 -0.39 -5.53 11.04
CA ASN A 105 1.00 -5.84 10.69
C ASN A 105 1.52 -4.97 9.53
N VAL A 106 0.65 -4.67 8.58
CA VAL A 106 0.99 -3.83 7.43
C VAL A 106 1.09 -2.37 7.86
N GLN A 107 0.17 -1.92 8.71
CA GLN A 107 0.21 -0.59 9.30
C GLN A 107 1.48 -0.36 10.12
N GLU A 108 1.93 -1.34 10.90
CA GLU A 108 3.17 -1.25 11.67
C GLU A 108 4.40 -1.14 10.75
N LYS A 109 4.45 -1.96 9.69
CA LYS A 109 5.53 -1.86 8.68
C LYS A 109 5.52 -0.52 7.95
N PHE A 110 4.33 0.00 7.64
CA PHE A 110 4.18 1.33 7.04
C PHE A 110 4.68 2.44 7.97
N LEU A 111 4.44 2.34 9.29
CA LEU A 111 5.01 3.24 10.29
C LEU A 111 6.53 3.16 10.35
N GLN A 112 7.10 1.96 10.39
CA GLN A 112 8.57 1.74 10.38
C GLN A 112 9.23 2.34 9.13
N PHE A 113 8.52 2.35 8.00
CA PHE A 113 8.96 2.96 6.76
C PHE A 113 8.84 4.49 6.73
N ASN A 114 8.31 5.15 7.76
CA ASN A 114 7.88 6.56 7.75
C ASN A 114 6.87 6.84 6.62
N GLY A 115 5.97 5.89 6.36
CA GLY A 115 5.03 5.92 5.25
C GLY A 115 4.11 7.13 5.27
N TYR A 116 3.58 7.53 6.44
CA TYR A 116 2.70 8.69 6.53
C TYR A 116 3.38 9.98 6.06
N GLU A 117 4.60 10.26 6.54
CA GLU A 117 5.36 11.44 6.11
C GLU A 117 5.63 11.41 4.61
N LYS A 118 6.13 10.27 4.12
CA LYS A 118 6.49 10.08 2.72
C LYS A 118 5.30 10.25 1.79
N PHE A 119 4.23 9.49 2.01
CA PHE A 119 3.07 9.48 1.12
C PHE A 119 2.22 10.75 1.27
N PHE A 120 2.13 11.34 2.47
CA PHE A 120 1.41 12.62 2.62
C PHE A 120 2.13 13.80 1.99
N SER A 121 3.46 13.72 1.81
CA SER A 121 4.19 14.77 1.09
C SER A 121 3.73 14.96 -0.36
N PHE A 122 3.10 13.94 -0.96
CA PHE A 122 2.57 13.97 -2.32
C PHE A 122 1.16 14.55 -2.43
N LEU A 123 0.48 14.82 -1.31
CA LEU A 123 -0.85 15.46 -1.33
C LEU A 123 -0.85 16.81 -2.04
N ARG A 124 0.30 17.50 -2.05
CA ARG A 124 0.50 18.78 -2.74
C ARG A 124 0.29 18.70 -4.26
N TYR A 125 0.37 17.52 -4.85
CA TYR A 125 0.25 17.28 -6.29
C TYR A 125 -1.19 17.01 -6.75
N ILE A 126 -2.15 16.95 -5.82
CA ILE A 126 -3.55 16.68 -6.15
C ILE A 126 -4.26 18.02 -6.37
N HIS A 127 -4.49 18.33 -7.64
CA HIS A 127 -5.09 19.60 -8.07
C HIS A 127 -6.59 19.50 -8.44
N SER A 128 -7.15 18.29 -8.48
CA SER A 128 -8.60 18.06 -8.62
C SER A 128 -9.06 16.97 -7.64
N VAL A 129 -10.04 17.30 -6.79
CA VAL A 129 -10.56 16.40 -5.75
C VAL A 129 -11.43 15.32 -6.41
N ALA A 130 -11.00 14.06 -6.37
CA ALA A 130 -11.91 12.94 -6.65
C ALA A 130 -12.98 12.86 -5.54
N ASN A 131 -14.23 12.53 -5.88
CA ASN A 131 -15.38 12.61 -4.97
C ASN A 131 -15.23 11.84 -3.63
N ASN A 132 -14.27 10.92 -3.53
CA ASN A 132 -14.05 10.05 -2.38
C ASN A 132 -12.68 10.28 -1.70
N PHE A 133 -11.91 11.27 -2.18
CA PHE A 133 -10.51 11.48 -1.80
C PHE A 133 -10.37 11.91 -0.35
N ILE A 134 -11.26 12.78 0.14
CA ILE A 134 -11.26 13.22 1.54
C ILE A 134 -11.57 12.05 2.49
N ASP A 135 -12.49 11.15 2.12
CA ASP A 135 -12.82 9.98 2.92
C ASP A 135 -11.65 8.99 3.00
N GLN A 136 -10.92 8.78 1.89
CA GLN A 136 -9.72 7.95 1.87
C GLN A 136 -8.59 8.56 2.71
N LEU A 137 -8.44 9.90 2.68
CA LEU A 137 -7.48 10.63 3.50
C LEU A 137 -7.84 10.53 5.00
N LEU A 138 -9.13 10.63 5.32
CA LEU A 138 -9.64 10.44 6.68
C LEU A 138 -9.42 9.00 7.16
N ILE A 139 -9.59 7.98 6.32
CA ILE A 139 -9.28 6.58 6.69
C ILE A 139 -7.79 6.43 7.04
N LEU A 140 -6.90 7.01 6.24
CA LEU A 140 -5.45 7.02 6.52
C LEU A 140 -5.12 7.78 7.82
N MET A 141 -5.87 8.81 8.16
CA MET A 141 -5.67 9.59 9.39
C MET A 141 -6.36 8.99 10.64
N ILE A 142 -7.43 8.21 10.48
CA ILE A 142 -8.28 7.69 11.56
C ILE A 142 -7.95 6.24 11.93
N GLN A 143 -7.40 5.42 11.01
CA GLN A 143 -6.94 4.07 11.36
C GLN A 143 -5.76 4.16 12.33
N LYS A 144 -6.13 4.17 13.60
CA LYS A 144 -5.28 4.24 14.78
C LYS A 144 -4.13 3.25 14.67
N SER A 145 -2.92 3.78 14.84
CA SER A 145 -1.80 2.98 15.34
C SER A 145 -2.24 2.24 16.62
N PRO A 146 -2.06 0.91 16.74
CA PRO A 146 -2.24 0.21 18.01
C PRO A 146 -1.19 0.62 19.06
N LEU A 147 -0.21 1.46 18.70
CA LEU A 147 0.80 1.98 19.62
C LEU A 147 0.28 3.23 20.34
N GLN A 148 -0.67 3.02 21.25
CA GLN A 148 -0.80 3.83 22.47
C GLN A 148 -0.72 2.93 23.70
N LYS A 149 0.39 2.21 23.80
CA LYS A 149 1.05 1.81 25.05
C LYS A 149 2.53 1.97 24.74
N SER A 150 3.28 2.93 25.25
CA SER A 150 3.20 3.70 26.48
C SER A 150 4.10 4.91 26.29
N ASP A 151 3.69 6.10 26.72
CA ASP A 151 4.62 6.95 27.46
C ASP A 151 3.87 7.91 28.36
N HIS A 152 4.51 8.15 29.49
CA HIS A 152 3.97 8.76 30.68
C HIS A 152 3.33 10.12 30.42
N SER A 153 2.07 10.23 30.87
CA SER A 153 1.52 11.43 31.49
C SER A 153 2.10 12.78 31.03
N LEU A 154 1.47 13.35 30.00
CA LEU A 154 1.32 14.80 29.82
C LEU A 154 0.69 15.51 31.05
N ALA A 155 0.39 14.79 32.13
CA ALA A 155 -0.05 15.34 33.42
C ALA A 155 1.07 16.11 34.17
N SER A 156 2.34 16.06 33.77
CA SER A 156 3.41 16.83 34.45
C SER A 156 3.64 18.24 33.90
N LEU A 157 2.94 18.67 32.84
CA LEU A 157 3.12 20.00 32.24
C LEU A 157 1.94 20.96 32.49
N MET A 158 0.90 20.52 33.21
CA MET A 158 -0.24 21.37 33.60
C MET A 158 -0.24 21.76 35.08
N ASP A 159 0.66 21.22 35.91
CA ASP A 159 0.77 21.59 37.34
C ASP A 159 1.74 22.76 37.60
N SER A 160 2.26 23.42 36.56
CA SER A 160 3.10 24.63 36.69
C SER A 160 2.33 25.95 36.45
N TYR A 161 1.01 25.89 36.29
CA TYR A 161 0.14 27.06 36.30
C TYR A 161 -1.19 26.73 36.98
N ILE A 162 -1.21 26.75 38.32
CA ILE A 162 -2.27 27.26 39.22
C ILE A 162 -1.65 27.44 40.61
#